data_AF-D9PLZ8-F1
#
_entry.id   AF-D9PLZ8-F1
#
_cell.length_a   1.000
_cell.length_b   1.000
_cell.length_c   1.000
_cell.angle_alpha   90.00
_cell.angle_beta   90.00
_cell.angle_gamma   90.00
#
_symmetry.space_group_name_H-M   'P 1'
#
loop_
_entity.id
_entity.type
_entity.pdbx_description
1 polymer ?
#
loop_
_entity_poly.entity_id
_entity_poly.type
_entity_poly.pdbx_seq_one_letter_code
_entity_poly.pdbx_strand_id
1 'polypeptide(L)'
;MKSYIYGSVNGIHVFNLIKTGSELDKLKAELTKYASEGKKVLFVATKLQARDAFAKLAEETGHFYVTEKWIPGLLTNFKTIKRRIATYLKYVKDVETGAMEMLTKKEKATKMLELEKMHKAFA
;
A
#
# COMPACT_ATOMS: atom_id res chain seq x y z
N MET A 1 -3.99 1.61 24.77
CA MET A 1 -4.38 3.03 24.56
C MET A 1 -4.55 3.82 25.85
N LYS A 2 -4.93 3.21 26.98
CA LYS A 2 -5.16 3.90 28.26
C LYS A 2 -4.06 4.90 28.66
N SER A 3 -2.79 4.59 28.41
CA SER A 3 -1.64 5.47 28.69
C SER A 3 -1.53 6.71 27.78
N TYR A 4 -2.19 6.72 26.63
CA TYR A 4 -2.23 7.81 25.65
C TYR A 4 -3.50 8.65 25.72
N ILE A 5 -4.45 8.27 26.58
CA ILE A 5 -5.68 9.01 26.82
C ILE A 5 -5.44 9.97 27.99
N TYR A 6 -5.68 11.26 27.78
CA TYR A 6 -5.63 12.27 28.84
C TYR A 6 -6.85 12.20 29.75
N GLY A 7 -8.03 11.99 29.14
CA GLY A 7 -9.30 11.88 29.82
C GLY A 7 -10.44 11.61 28.83
N SER A 8 -11.69 11.74 29.31
CA SER A 8 -12.87 11.63 28.46
C SER A 8 -13.80 12.82 28.69
N VAL A 9 -14.30 13.40 27.60
CA VAL A 9 -15.29 14.49 27.62
C VAL A 9 -16.50 14.01 26.83
N ASN A 10 -17.69 14.01 27.44
CA ASN A 10 -18.93 13.54 26.83
C ASN A 10 -18.81 12.12 26.22
N GLY A 11 -18.07 11.23 26.88
CA GLY A 11 -17.83 9.86 26.41
C GLY A 11 -16.78 9.72 25.30
N ILE A 12 -16.20 10.82 24.81
CA ILE A 12 -15.14 10.81 23.79
C ILE A 12 -13.79 10.84 24.50
N HIS A 13 -12.91 9.89 24.19
CA HIS A 13 -11.55 9.87 24.69
C HIS A 13 -10.68 10.94 24.02
N VAL A 14 -10.04 11.76 24.83
CA VAL A 14 -9.12 12.81 24.38
C VAL A 14 -7.69 12.30 24.48
N PHE A 15 -6.93 12.41 23.39
CA PHE A 15 -5.51 12.04 23.38
C PHE A 15 -4.66 13.00 24.21
N ASN A 16 -3.64 12.47 24.86
CA ASN A 16 -2.66 13.27 25.60
C ASN A 16 -1.69 13.94 24.63
N LEU A 17 -1.92 15.24 24.37
CA LEU A 17 -1.13 16.03 23.42
C LEU A 17 0.33 16.21 23.84
N ILE A 18 0.64 16.21 25.14
CA ILE A 18 2.03 16.29 25.62
C ILE A 18 2.80 15.03 25.20
N LYS A 19 2.19 13.86 25.39
CA LYS A 19 2.77 12.59 24.94
C LYS A 19 2.84 12.52 23.42
N THR A 20 1.79 12.94 22.71
CA THR A 20 1.80 12.98 21.25
C THR A 20 2.95 13.84 20.72
N GLY A 21 3.19 15.03 21.29
CA GLY A 21 4.31 15.89 20.92
C GLY A 21 5.66 15.18 21.10
N SER A 22 5.90 14.60 22.28
CA SER A 22 7.15 13.89 22.55
C SER A 22 7.38 12.68 21.62
N GLU A 23 6.33 11.92 21.29
CA GLU A 23 6.44 10.79 20.35
C GLU A 23 6.64 11.25 18.90
N LEU A 24 6.06 12.40 18.51
CA LEU A 24 6.31 13.00 17.19
C LEU A 24 7.77 13.45 17.03
N ASP A 25 8.37 14.02 18.07
CA ASP A 25 9.79 14.42 18.03
C ASP A 25 10.70 13.20 17.86
N LYS A 26 10.41 12.11 18.58
CA LYS A 26 11.14 10.82 18.43
C LYS A 26 10.98 10.26 17.02
N LEU A 27 9.75 10.26 16.48
CA LEU A 27 9.48 9.80 15.13
C LEU A 27 10.25 10.61 14.09
N LYS A 28 10.29 11.94 14.24
CA LYS A 28 11.03 12.84 13.33
C LYS A 28 12.52 12.53 13.35
N ALA A 29 13.11 12.28 14.51
CA ALA A 29 14.51 11.88 14.64
C ALA A 29 14.79 10.55 13.92
N GLU A 30 13.95 9.53 14.11
CA GLU A 30 14.09 8.23 13.43
C GLU A 30 13.92 8.34 11.92
N LEU A 31 12.93 9.10 11.43
CA LEU A 31 12.73 9.32 9.99
C LEU A 31 13.92 10.04 9.36
N THR A 32 14.51 11.02 10.06
CA THR A 32 15.72 11.72 9.60
C THR A 32 16.89 10.74 9.49
N LYS A 33 17.05 9.86 10.47
CA LYS A 33 18.06 8.80 10.45
C LYS A 33 17.85 7.86 9.26
N TYR A 34 16.63 7.36 9.04
CA TYR A 34 16.34 6.48 7.91
C TYR A 34 16.57 7.15 6.55
N ALA A 35 16.25 8.43 6.43
CA ALA A 35 16.56 9.20 5.24
C ALA A 35 18.07 9.29 5.00
N SER A 36 18.87 9.53 6.05
CA SER A 36 20.34 9.58 5.96
C SER A 36 20.97 8.23 5.57
N GLU A 37 20.33 7.12 5.94
CA GLU A 37 20.73 5.76 5.57
C GLU A 37 20.21 5.35 4.17
N GLY A 38 19.48 6.23 3.47
CA GLY A 38 18.89 5.95 2.16
C GLY A 38 17.75 4.94 2.18
N LYS A 39 17.16 4.67 3.35
CA LYS A 39 16.03 3.74 3.49
C LYS A 39 14.76 4.35 2.89
N LYS A 40 13.88 3.48 2.38
CA LYS A 40 12.57 3.86 1.84
C LYS A 40 11.47 3.53 2.85
N VAL A 41 10.56 4.48 3.05
CA VAL A 41 9.36 4.31 3.87
C VAL A 41 8.20 3.86 2.98
N LEU A 42 7.37 2.96 3.50
CA LEU A 42 6.11 2.55 2.88
C LEU A 42 4.96 3.21 3.63
N PHE A 43 4.24 4.11 2.96
CA PHE A 43 3.04 4.75 3.48
C PHE A 43 1.83 3.83 3.27
N VAL A 44 1.02 3.62 4.31
CA VAL A 44 -0.17 2.75 4.21
C VAL A 44 -1.38 3.49 4.76
N ALA A 45 -2.38 3.73 3.92
CA ALA A 45 -3.60 4.43 4.30
C ALA A 45 -4.78 3.99 3.42
N THR A 46 -5.55 3.01 3.88
CA THR A 46 -6.68 2.48 3.10
C THR A 46 -8.00 3.23 3.29
N LYS A 47 -8.07 4.12 4.29
CA LYS A 47 -9.27 4.89 4.60
C LYS A 47 -9.42 6.06 3.62
N LEU A 48 -10.60 6.21 3.02
CA LEU A 48 -10.89 7.23 2.00
C LEU A 48 -10.40 8.64 2.37
N GLN A 49 -10.58 9.04 3.64
CA GLN A 49 -10.16 10.35 4.16
C GLN A 49 -8.64 10.59 4.15
N ALA A 50 -7.82 9.54 4.06
CA ALA A 50 -6.36 9.61 4.17
C ALA A 50 -5.64 9.19 2.88
N ARG A 51 -6.34 8.59 1.91
CA ARG A 51 -5.75 8.05 0.67
C ARG A 51 -4.97 9.11 -0.09
N ASP A 52 -5.65 10.20 -0.44
CA ASP A 52 -5.07 11.24 -1.29
C ASP A 52 -3.91 11.95 -0.60
N ALA A 53 -4.02 12.20 0.70
CA ALA A 53 -2.97 12.84 1.48
C ALA A 53 -1.70 11.99 1.54
N PHE A 54 -1.84 10.67 1.73
CA PHE A 54 -0.69 9.76 1.83
C PHE A 54 -0.09 9.45 0.46
N ALA A 55 -0.91 9.31 -0.59
CA ALA A 55 -0.42 9.15 -1.95
C ALA A 55 0.42 10.36 -2.38
N LYS A 56 -0.13 11.57 -2.21
CA LYS A 56 0.56 12.83 -2.51
C LYS A 56 1.88 12.95 -1.75
N LEU A 57 1.87 12.70 -0.44
CA LEU A 57 3.08 12.77 0.39
C LEU A 57 4.17 11.80 -0.10
N ALA A 58 3.78 10.57 -0.41
CA ALA A 58 4.72 9.55 -0.89
C ALA A 58 5.31 9.92 -2.26
N GLU A 59 4.50 10.45 -3.17
CA GLU A 59 4.94 10.93 -4.48
C GLU A 59 5.90 12.12 -4.37
N GLU A 60 5.56 13.12 -3.56
CA GLU A 60 6.39 14.31 -3.31
C GLU A 60 7.75 13.96 -2.68
N THR A 61 7.78 12.92 -1.85
CA THR A 61 9.00 12.48 -1.14
C THR A 61 9.75 11.34 -1.84
N GLY A 62 9.23 10.83 -2.96
CA GLY A 62 9.83 9.70 -3.68
C GLY A 62 9.85 8.40 -2.86
N HIS A 63 8.85 8.21 -2.02
CA HIS A 63 8.60 7.02 -1.21
C HIS A 63 7.43 6.20 -1.79
N PHE A 64 7.23 4.98 -1.28
CA PHE A 64 6.19 4.08 -1.78
C PHE A 64 4.91 4.18 -0.94
N TYR A 65 3.76 3.88 -1.54
CA TYR A 65 2.48 3.90 -0.82
C TYR A 65 1.54 2.74 -1.19
N VAL A 66 0.60 2.43 -0.28
CA VAL A 66 -0.56 1.55 -0.48
C VAL A 66 -1.79 2.25 0.07
N THR A 67 -2.68 2.69 -0.83
CA THR A 67 -3.88 3.47 -0.48
C THR A 67 -5.20 2.77 -0.79
N GLU A 68 -5.22 1.86 -1.76
CA GLU A 68 -6.45 1.15 -2.12
C GLU A 68 -6.71 -0.02 -1.18
N LYS A 69 -5.86 -1.04 -1.25
CA LYS A 69 -6.04 -2.30 -0.55
C LYS A 69 -4.73 -2.85 -0.05
N TRP A 70 -4.69 -3.20 1.24
CA TRP A 70 -3.58 -3.94 1.80
C TRP A 70 -3.69 -5.43 1.44
N ILE A 71 -2.75 -5.91 0.64
CA ILE A 71 -2.73 -7.31 0.21
C ILE A 71 -2.18 -8.17 1.37
N PRO A 72 -2.92 -9.18 1.84
CA PRO A 72 -2.41 -10.09 2.86
C PRO A 72 -1.11 -10.77 2.39
N GLY A 73 -0.09 -10.72 3.24
CA GLY A 73 1.22 -11.29 2.91
C GLY A 73 2.09 -10.45 1.98
N LEU A 74 1.74 -9.18 1.72
CA LEU A 74 2.56 -8.27 0.89
C LEU A 74 4.02 -8.21 1.36
N LEU A 75 4.24 -8.07 2.67
CA LEU A 75 5.59 -8.04 3.25
C LEU A 75 6.12 -9.43 3.63
N THR A 76 5.28 -10.28 4.23
CA THR A 76 5.73 -11.58 4.77
C THR A 76 5.92 -12.66 3.71
N ASN A 77 5.21 -12.59 2.57
CA ASN A 77 5.33 -13.50 1.44
C ASN A 77 5.69 -12.74 0.14
N PHE A 78 6.62 -11.80 0.25
CA PHE A 78 6.97 -10.90 -0.85
C PHE A 78 7.42 -11.63 -2.12
N LYS A 79 8.16 -12.73 -2.01
CA LYS A 79 8.63 -13.52 -3.17
C LYS A 79 7.46 -14.02 -4.04
N THR A 80 6.40 -14.52 -3.41
CA THR A 80 5.23 -15.04 -4.13
C THR A 80 4.40 -13.89 -4.70
N ILE A 81 4.18 -12.84 -3.91
CA ILE A 81 3.42 -11.66 -4.34
C ILE A 81 4.11 -10.98 -5.52
N LYS A 82 5.43 -10.78 -5.46
CA LYS A 82 6.24 -10.22 -6.56
C LYS A 82 6.08 -11.03 -7.84
N ARG A 83 6.13 -12.36 -7.78
CA ARG A 83 5.91 -13.22 -8.95
C ARG A 83 4.49 -13.05 -9.51
N ARG A 84 3.47 -13.01 -8.65
CA ARG A 84 2.07 -12.79 -9.08
C ARG A 84 1.88 -11.44 -9.76
N ILE A 85 2.48 -10.37 -9.21
CA ILE A 85 2.45 -9.03 -9.82
C ILE A 85 3.14 -9.05 -11.18
N ALA A 86 4.29 -9.70 -11.31
CA ALA A 86 4.98 -9.83 -12.60
C ALA A 86 4.13 -10.58 -13.64
N THR A 87 3.45 -11.66 -13.25
CA THR A 87 2.50 -12.36 -14.12
C THR A 87 1.33 -11.46 -14.53
N TYR A 88 0.75 -10.71 -13.60
CA TYR A 88 -0.32 -9.76 -13.87
C TYR A 88 0.10 -8.71 -14.90
N LEU A 89 1.24 -8.04 -14.67
CA LEU A 89 1.76 -7.01 -15.60
C LEU A 89 2.06 -7.60 -16.98
N LYS A 90 2.54 -8.84 -17.05
CA LYS A 90 2.73 -9.54 -18.33
C LYS A 90 1.39 -9.73 -19.05
N TYR A 91 0.34 -10.19 -18.37
CA TYR A 91 -0.96 -10.39 -18.99
C TYR A 91 -1.59 -9.08 -19.45
N VAL A 92 -1.47 -7.99 -18.69
CA VAL A 92 -1.93 -6.66 -19.11
C VAL A 92 -1.23 -6.26 -20.42
N LYS A 93 0.09 -6.42 -20.49
CA LYS A 93 0.87 -6.13 -21.70
C LYS A 93 0.53 -7.04 -22.88
N ASP A 94 0.33 -8.34 -22.64
CA ASP A 94 -0.04 -9.30 -23.69
C ASP A 94 -1.42 -8.98 -24.30
N VAL A 95 -2.33 -8.40 -23.50
CA VAL A 95 -3.62 -7.88 -23.97
C VAL A 95 -3.42 -6.60 -24.80
N GLU A 96 -2.65 -5.63 -24.31
CA GLU A 96 -2.37 -4.37 -25.02
C GLU A 96 -1.68 -4.59 -26.38
N THR A 97 -0.76 -5.56 -26.45
CA THR A 97 0.02 -5.88 -27.65
C THR A 97 -0.71 -6.82 -28.62
N GLY A 98 -1.89 -7.32 -28.26
CA GLY A 98 -2.64 -8.29 -29.08
C GLY A 98 -2.04 -9.69 -29.12
N ALA A 99 -0.98 -9.98 -28.35
CA ALA A 99 -0.40 -11.32 -28.23
C ALA A 99 -1.41 -12.36 -27.72
N MET A 100 -2.41 -11.90 -26.96
CA MET A 100 -3.54 -12.72 -26.50
C MET A 100 -4.41 -13.28 -27.63
N GLU A 101 -4.44 -12.62 -28.80
CA GLU A 101 -5.26 -13.02 -29.95
C GLU A 101 -4.66 -14.19 -30.74
N MET A 102 -3.35 -14.44 -30.57
CA MET A 102 -2.66 -15.59 -31.18
C MET A 102 -2.95 -16.91 -30.44
N LEU A 103 -3.65 -16.85 -29.30
CA LEU A 103 -3.99 -18.02 -28.50
C LEU A 103 -5.28 -18.68 -28.98
N THR A 104 -5.45 -19.96 -28.66
CA THR A 104 -6.72 -20.63 -28.92
C THR A 104 -7.84 -20.00 -28.07
N LYS A 105 -9.09 -20.08 -28.54
CA LYS A 105 -10.26 -19.51 -27.82
C LYS A 105 -10.34 -19.97 -26.36
N LYS A 106 -9.99 -21.24 -26.08
CA LYS A 106 -10.02 -21.83 -24.73
C LYS A 106 -8.92 -21.24 -23.83
N GLU A 107 -7.70 -21.12 -24.33
CA GLU A 107 -6.57 -20.55 -23.59
C GLU A 107 -6.78 -19.06 -23.32
N LYS A 108 -7.27 -18.32 -24.33
CA LYS A 108 -7.65 -16.92 -24.20
C LYS A 108 -8.68 -16.73 -23.09
N ALA A 109 -9.75 -17.51 -23.09
CA ALA A 109 -10.79 -17.43 -22.06
C ALA A 109 -10.25 -17.70 -20.65
N THR A 110 -9.38 -18.71 -20.50
CA THR A 110 -8.80 -19.08 -19.19
C THR A 110 -7.89 -17.97 -18.65
N LYS A 111 -7.02 -17.42 -19.51
CA LYS A 111 -6.11 -16.33 -19.12
C LYS A 111 -6.85 -15.02 -18.86
N MET A 112 -7.92 -14.71 -19.61
CA MET A 112 -8.76 -13.53 -19.33
C MET A 112 -9.46 -13.64 -17.97
N LEU A 113 -9.97 -14.83 -17.60
CA LEU A 113 -10.55 -15.06 -16.28
C LEU A 113 -9.50 -14.93 -15.16
N GLU A 114 -8.28 -15.42 -15.38
CA GLU A 114 -7.18 -15.24 -14.43
C GLU A 114 -6.80 -13.76 -14.30
N LEU A 115 -6.71 -13.04 -15.42
CA LEU A 115 -6.44 -11.60 -15.44
C LEU A 115 -7.50 -10.81 -14.66
N GLU A 116 -8.79 -11.12 -14.84
CA GLU A 116 -9.87 -10.45 -14.10
C GLU A 116 -9.75 -10.68 -12.59
N LYS A 117 -9.43 -11.92 -12.16
CA LYS A 117 -9.18 -12.24 -10.75
C LYS A 117 -7.98 -11.48 -10.20
N MET A 118 -6.91 -11.38 -10.98
CA MET A 118 -5.70 -10.64 -10.61
C MET A 118 -5.98 -9.14 -10.54
N HIS A 119 -6.74 -8.58 -11.47
CA HIS A 119 -7.12 -7.18 -11.49
C HIS A 119 -7.89 -6.82 -10.22
N LYS A 120 -8.86 -7.63 -9.78
CA LYS A 120 -9.59 -7.45 -8.51
C LYS A 120 -8.69 -7.59 -7.26
N ALA A 121 -7.54 -8.25 -7.39
CA ALA A 121 -6.61 -8.48 -6.30
C ALA A 121 -5.55 -7.39 -6.17
N PHE A 122 -5.09 -6.82 -7.29
CA PHE A 122 -3.95 -5.91 -7.38
C PHE A 122 -4.28 -4.47 -7.81
N ALA A 123 -5.45 -4.21 -8.40
CA ALA A 123 -5.97 -2.86 -8.58
C ALA A 123 -6.73 -2.39 -7.33
#